data_AF-A0A357AHK1-F1
#
_entry.id   AF-A0A357AHK1-F1
#
_cell.length_a   1.000
_cell.length_b   1.000
_cell.length_c   1.000
_cell.angle_alpha   90.00
_cell.angle_beta   90.00
_cell.angle_gamma   90.00
#
_symmetry.space_group_name_H-M   'P 1'
#
loop_
_entity.id
_entity.type
_entity.pdbx_description
1 polymer ?
#
loop_
_entity_poly.entity_id
_entity_poly.type
_entity_poly.pdbx_seq_one_letter_code
_entity_poly.pdbx_strand_id
1 'polypeptide(L)' 'FEQLDLFTDYTAAQAKKEAEEAALIREKRMQKAVLEVKKKYGKNAILMSMNLEEGATTIDRNKQIGGHKA' A
#
# COMPACT_ATOMS: atom_id res chain seq x y z
N PHE A 1 -25.67 4.12 -17.24
CA PHE A 1 -26.78 3.21 -16.90
C PHE A 1 -26.23 1.81 -16.95
N GLU A 2 -26.30 1.04 -15.86
CA GLU A 2 -26.02 -0.39 -15.87
C GLU A 2 -27.30 -1.12 -16.26
N GLN A 3 -27.24 -1.92 -17.33
CA GLN A 3 -28.36 -2.74 -17.79
C GLN A 3 -28.29 -4.09 -17.08
N LEU A 4 -29.38 -4.47 -16.40
CA LEU A 4 -29.49 -5.79 -15.81
C LEU A 4 -29.71 -6.82 -16.92
N ASP A 5 -28.74 -7.72 -17.08
CA ASP A 5 -28.83 -8.91 -17.92
C ASP A 5 -29.45 -10.08 -17.15
N LEU A 6 -30.33 -10.82 -17.82
CA LEU A 6 -31.06 -11.99 -17.29
C LEU A 6 -30.11 -13.18 -17.01
N PHE A 7 -28.96 -13.22 -17.69
CA PHE A 7 -27.97 -14.30 -17.54
C PHE A 7 -26.89 -14.02 -16.49
N THR A 8 -26.92 -12.84 -15.85
CA THR A 8 -25.96 -12.52 -14.80
C THR A 8 -26.41 -13.10 -13.47
N ASP A 9 -25.55 -13.92 -12.86
CA ASP A 9 -25.74 -14.34 -11.48
C ASP A 9 -25.32 -13.19 -10.54
N TYR A 10 -26.30 -12.34 -10.24
CA TYR A 10 -26.11 -11.20 -9.34
C TYR A 10 -25.70 -11.61 -7.93
N THR A 11 -26.06 -12.82 -7.48
CA THR A 11 -25.67 -13.30 -6.16
C THR A 11 -24.18 -13.60 -6.10
N ALA A 12 -23.65 -14.25 -7.14
CA ALA A 12 -22.21 -14.48 -7.30
C ALA A 12 -21.45 -13.16 -7.53
N ALA A 13 -22.00 -12.23 -8.31
CA ALA A 13 -21.40 -10.92 -8.55
C ALA A 13 -21.32 -10.07 -7.26
N GLN A 14 -22.37 -10.10 -6.44
CA GLN A 14 -22.41 -9.40 -5.16
C GLN A 14 -21.41 -9.99 -4.16
N ALA A 15 -21.35 -11.32 -4.04
CA ALA A 15 -20.37 -11.99 -3.19
C ALA A 15 -18.93 -11.68 -3.60
N LYS A 16 -18.66 -11.61 -4.91
CA LYS A 16 -17.34 -11.21 -5.44
C LYS A 16 -17.00 -9.77 -5.08
N LYS A 17 -17.94 -8.82 -5.24
CA LYS A 17 -17.75 -7.41 -4.86
C LYS A 17 -17.45 -7.27 -3.36
N GLU A 18 -18.18 -7.98 -2.51
CA GLU A 18 -17.96 -7.96 -1.06
C GLU A 18 -16.58 -8.53 -0.67
N ALA A 19 -16.14 -9.60 -1.33
CA ALA A 19 -14.80 -10.15 -1.13
C ALA A 19 -13.69 -9.19 -1.57
N GLU A 20 -13.87 -8.52 -2.71
CA GLU A 20 -12.94 -7.49 -3.21
C GLU A 20 -12.89 -6.27 -2.28
N GLU A 21 -14.03 -5.80 -1.79
CA GLU A 21 -14.10 -4.71 -0.81
C GLU A 21 -13.40 -5.07 0.50
N ALA A 22 -13.62 -6.28 1.01
CA ALA A 22 -12.96 -6.77 2.22
C ALA A 22 -11.43 -6.82 2.06
N ALA A 23 -10.94 -7.29 0.90
CA ALA A 23 -9.52 -7.30 0.57
C ALA A 23 -8.96 -5.87 0.51
N LEU A 24 -9.67 -4.94 -0.14
CA LEU A 24 -9.27 -3.54 -0.24
C LEU A 24 -9.22 -2.85 1.13
N ILE A 25 -10.19 -3.11 2.01
CA ILE A 25 -10.20 -2.58 3.38
C ILE A 25 -8.97 -3.09 4.14
N ARG A 26 -8.65 -4.38 4.02
CA ARG A 26 -7.48 -4.98 4.65
C ARG A 26 -6.19 -4.33 4.14
N GLU A 27 -6.06 -4.14 2.84
CA GLU A 27 -4.90 -3.48 2.23
C GLU A 27 -4.75 -2.04 2.73
N LYS A 28 -5.82 -1.25 2.71
CA LYS A 28 -5.81 0.14 3.21
C LYS A 28 -5.38 0.21 4.68
N ARG A 29 -5.81 -0.73 5.53
CA ARG A 29 -5.38 -0.79 6.94
C ARG A 29 -3.88 -1.04 7.07
N MET A 30 -3.34 -1.97 6.28
CA MET A 30 -1.89 -2.24 6.27
C MET A 30 -1.09 -1.02 5.80
N GLN A 31 -1.52 -0.36 4.72
CA GLN A 31 -0.88 0.86 4.23
C GLN A 31 -0.88 1.97 5.28
N LYS A 32 -2.00 2.17 5.99
CA LYS A 32 -2.09 3.13 7.09
C LYS A 32 -1.12 2.80 8.22
N ALA A 33 -1.04 1.54 8.65
CA ALA A 33 -0.11 1.11 9.69
C ALA A 33 1.35 1.39 9.31
N VAL A 34 1.74 1.11 8.06
CA VAL A 34 3.08 1.43 7.53
C VAL A 34 3.37 2.93 7.60
N LEU A 35 2.39 3.77 7.23
CA LEU A 35 2.55 5.23 7.31
C LEU A 35 2.68 5.72 8.75
N GLU A 36 1.90 5.17 9.68
CA GLU A 36 1.98 5.53 11.11
C GLU A 36 3.34 5.18 11.69
N VAL A 37 3.87 3.99 11.40
CA VAL A 37 5.22 3.57 11.80
C VAL A 37 6.27 4.54 11.24
N LYS A 38 6.21 4.86 9.94
CA LYS A 38 7.16 5.79 9.30
C LYS A 38 7.07 7.21 9.87
N LYS A 39 5.88 7.69 10.23
CA LYS A 39 5.70 9.00 10.88
C LYS A 39 6.32 9.03 12.28
N LYS A 40 6.15 7.95 13.06
CA LYS A 40 6.63 7.88 14.44
C LYS A 40 8.13 7.62 14.56
N TYR A 41 8.67 6.75 13.71
CA TYR A 41 10.06 6.27 13.81
C TYR A 41 10.97 6.75 12.67
N GLY A 42 10.43 7.52 11.72
CA GLY A 42 11.17 8.08 10.59
C GLY A 42 11.14 7.22 9.32
N LYS A 43 11.66 7.76 8.22
CA LYS A 43 11.57 7.17 6.87
C LYS A 43 12.29 5.82 6.73
N ASN A 44 13.29 5.57 7.57
CA ASN A 44 14.06 4.31 7.61
C ASN A 44 13.48 3.27 8.58
N ALA A 45 12.32 3.52 9.22
CA ALA A 45 11.70 2.58 10.14
C ALA A 45 11.30 1.24 9.50
N ILE A 46 11.06 1.26 8.19
CA ILE A 46 10.77 0.07 7.39
C ILE A 46 11.63 0.13 6.13
N LEU A 47 12.52 -0.84 5.97
CA LEU A 47 13.34 -1.04 4.78
C LEU A 47 12.99 -2.41 4.18
N MET A 48 12.99 -2.47 2.84
CA MET A 48 12.83 -3.71 2.09
C MET A 48 14.23 -4.25 1.74
N SER A 49 14.36 -5.55 1.46
CA SER A 49 15.66 -6.15 1.11
C SER A 49 16.32 -5.45 -0.08
N MET A 50 15.55 -5.04 -1.09
CA MET A 50 16.01 -4.25 -2.24
C MET A 50 16.65 -2.90 -1.87
N ASN A 51 16.34 -2.35 -0.69
CA ASN A 51 16.95 -1.11 -0.22
C ASN A 51 18.34 -1.32 0.38
N LEU A 52 18.76 -2.57 0.58
CA LEU A 52 20.05 -2.96 1.17
C LEU A 52 21.00 -3.58 0.13
N GLU A 53 20.54 -3.74 -1.11
CA GLU A 53 21.38 -4.22 -2.20
C GLU A 53 22.49 -3.22 -2.53
N GLU A 54 23.57 -3.73 -3.11
CA GLU A 54 24.70 -2.89 -3.52
C GLU A 54 24.25 -1.88 -4.59
N GLY A 55 24.56 -0.60 -4.37
CA GLY A 55 24.09 0.51 -5.21
C GLY A 55 22.72 1.07 -4.82
N ALA A 56 22.00 0.48 -3.86
CA ALA A 56 20.77 1.07 -3.34
C ALA A 56 21.05 2.38 -2.57
N THR A 57 20.36 3.45 -2.93
CA THR A 57 20.55 4.79 -2.33
C THR A 57 19.44 5.19 -1.35
N THR A 58 18.50 4.28 -1.07
CA THR A 58 17.29 4.58 -0.29
C THR A 58 17.62 5.13 1.10
N ILE A 59 18.57 4.53 1.81
CA ILE A 59 18.96 4.95 3.17
C ILE A 59 19.56 6.36 3.15
N ASP A 60 20.50 6.61 2.24
CA ASP A 60 21.20 7.89 2.14
C ASP A 60 20.26 9.01 1.73
N ARG A 61 19.40 8.77 0.74
CA ARG A 61 18.35 9.71 0.33
C ARG A 61 17.38 10.02 1.46
N ASN A 62 17.01 9.02 2.28
CA ASN A 62 16.10 9.23 3.40
C ASN A 62 16.69 10.12 4.51
N LYS A 63 18.02 10.24 4.59
CA LYS A 63 18.74 11.15 5.51
C LYS A 63 18.89 12.57 4.96
N GLN A 64 18.68 12.80 3.66
CA GLN A 64 18.77 14.13 3.06
C GLN A 64 17.50 14.94 3.31
N ILE A 65 17.66 16.22 3.65
CA ILE A 65 16.57 17.20 3.79
C ILE A 65 16.70 18.19 2.62
N GLY A 66 15.72 18.20 1.72
CA GLY A 66 15.70 19.14 0.59
C GLY A 66 16.86 19.02 -0.40
N GLY A 67 17.48 17.83 -0.50
CA GLY A 67 18.64 17.59 -1.38
C GLY A 67 20.00 17.90 -0.75
N HIS A 68 20.01 18.45 0.47
CA HIS A 68 21.23 18.64 1.25
C HIS A 68 21.32 17.53 2.31
N LYS A 69 22.54 17.05 2.58
CA LYS A 69 22.79 16.20 3.73
C LYS A 69 22.55 17.04 4.99
N ALA A 70 21.65 16.57 5.84
CA ALA A 70 21.44 17.12 7.17
C ALA A 70 22.60 16.70 8.10
#